data_AF-A0A0D6KEU8-F1
#
_entry.id   AF-A0A0D6KEU8-F1
#
_cell.length_a   1.000
_cell.length_b   1.000
_cell.length_c   1.000
_cell.angle_alpha   90.00
_cell.angle_beta   90.00
_cell.angle_gamma   90.00
#
_symmetry.space_group_name_H-M   'P 1'
#
loop_
_entity.id
_entity.type
_entity.pdbx_description
1 polymer ?
#
loop_
_entity_poly.entity_id
_entity_poly.type
_entity_poly.pdbx_seq_one_letter_code
_entity_poly.pdbx_strand_id
1 'polypeptide(L)'
;MSEMSNISSERNLLPPKSDLEANQTTPVEVVSSSELTTEEWSDRIFLERQVERAFYAAAKALKALRDRRLYRSTHATFEDYCRSRFGFTHRHVNYLIAGSLVVDNLMGTNGSQIENSDKTGTNGSQVENLDEMGTNGSQIENSDETGTNGSQILPTSERQVRPLVPLEPEQQRQAWQKAVELAGGKIPSGRIVQDIVDKIRERTKVPNPYRLGEVCTLLPKDNPELKGRSGCWGVITHVGDYSCTLETWDAEYTVKIEHLKSLELLDNDCQFMQQLCARLRRLHEIENRDIAVDWLCLGLGKQPLPYLSPLQEKLLADVEQEYGLR
;
A
#
# COMPACT_ATOMS: atom_id res chain seq x y z
N MET A 1 -40.73 -48.38 -87.03
CA MET A 1 -42.05 -48.28 -87.68
C MET A 1 -43.04 -49.02 -86.80
N SER A 2 -44.13 -48.34 -86.44
CA SER A 2 -45.44 -48.83 -85.95
C SER A 2 -45.56 -50.14 -85.13
N GLU A 3 -45.90 -49.98 -83.84
CA GLU A 3 -46.88 -50.79 -83.10
C GLU A 3 -47.82 -49.76 -82.43
N MET A 4 -49.08 -49.61 -82.82
CA MET A 4 -50.27 -50.37 -82.36
C MET A 4 -50.30 -50.57 -80.83
N SER A 5 -50.95 -49.74 -80.00
CA SER A 5 -52.39 -49.46 -79.84
C SER A 5 -53.21 -50.56 -79.16
N ASN A 6 -53.59 -50.35 -77.88
CA ASN A 6 -54.96 -50.54 -77.36
C ASN A 6 -55.09 -50.04 -75.90
N ILE A 7 -56.01 -49.09 -75.63
CA ILE A 7 -57.31 -49.27 -74.92
C ILE A 7 -57.13 -49.65 -73.44
N SER A 8 -57.25 -48.73 -72.47
CA SER A 8 -58.39 -47.89 -72.02
C SER A 8 -59.43 -48.59 -71.13
N SER A 9 -59.48 -48.15 -69.86
CA SER A 9 -60.62 -48.05 -68.94
C SER A 9 -60.13 -47.23 -67.74
N GLU A 10 -60.42 -45.92 -67.57
CA GLU A 10 -61.71 -45.30 -67.16
C GLU A 10 -62.33 -45.96 -65.90
N ARG A 11 -62.89 -45.25 -64.90
CA ARG A 11 -63.29 -43.82 -64.71
C ARG A 11 -63.40 -43.58 -63.18
N ASN A 12 -63.37 -42.40 -62.54
CA ASN A 12 -63.45 -40.96 -62.88
C ASN A 12 -62.41 -40.21 -61.96
N LEU A 13 -62.29 -38.89 -61.76
CA LEU A 13 -62.96 -37.64 -62.18
C LEU A 13 -61.92 -36.56 -62.61
N LEU A 14 -62.39 -35.46 -63.21
CA LEU A 14 -61.68 -34.20 -63.57
C LEU A 14 -62.71 -33.04 -63.39
N PRO A 15 -62.39 -31.74 -63.60
CA PRO A 15 -61.24 -30.88 -63.21
C PRO A 15 -61.80 -29.50 -62.70
N PRO A 16 -61.25 -28.27 -62.97
CA PRO A 16 -59.90 -27.78 -63.24
C PRO A 16 -59.41 -26.59 -62.36
N LYS A 17 -58.13 -26.24 -62.55
CA LYS A 17 -57.36 -25.01 -62.23
C LYS A 17 -58.09 -23.72 -61.77
N SER A 18 -57.50 -23.04 -60.79
CA SER A 18 -57.33 -21.58 -60.78
C SER A 18 -56.04 -21.20 -60.02
N ASP A 19 -55.27 -20.26 -60.55
CA ASP A 19 -54.06 -19.72 -59.93
C ASP A 19 -54.40 -18.83 -58.70
N LEU A 20 -53.48 -18.74 -57.74
CA LEU A 20 -53.05 -17.55 -56.95
C LEU A 20 -52.41 -17.95 -55.60
N GLU A 21 -51.19 -17.44 -55.39
CA GLU A 21 -50.63 -16.88 -54.15
C GLU A 21 -51.14 -17.36 -52.76
N ALA A 22 -50.28 -18.09 -52.04
CA ALA A 22 -50.06 -17.88 -50.59
C ALA A 22 -48.74 -18.55 -50.14
N ASN A 23 -47.60 -17.92 -50.43
CA ASN A 23 -46.36 -18.30 -49.76
C ASN A 23 -46.44 -17.89 -48.29
N GLN A 24 -46.78 -18.84 -47.40
CA GLN A 24 -46.85 -18.61 -45.95
C GLN A 24 -45.44 -18.40 -45.38
N THR A 25 -44.92 -17.21 -45.66
CA THR A 25 -43.73 -16.66 -45.05
C THR A 25 -44.13 -16.30 -43.63
N THR A 26 -43.94 -17.22 -42.69
CA THR A 26 -43.99 -16.87 -41.27
C THR A 26 -42.99 -15.74 -41.05
N PRO A 27 -43.40 -14.59 -40.47
CA PRO A 27 -42.44 -13.59 -40.07
C PRO A 27 -41.59 -14.21 -38.97
N VAL A 28 -40.36 -14.59 -39.30
CA VAL A 28 -39.31 -14.79 -38.31
C VAL A 28 -39.02 -13.41 -37.77
N GLU A 29 -39.78 -13.03 -36.75
CA GLU A 29 -39.57 -11.80 -36.00
C GLU A 29 -38.20 -11.91 -35.34
N VAL A 30 -37.21 -11.25 -35.96
CA VAL A 30 -35.85 -11.16 -35.43
C VAL A 30 -35.93 -10.27 -34.20
N VAL A 31 -36.20 -10.89 -33.05
CA VAL A 31 -36.15 -10.23 -31.74
C VAL A 31 -34.71 -9.83 -31.49
N SER A 32 -34.36 -8.62 -31.91
CA SER A 32 -33.13 -7.93 -31.53
C SER A 32 -33.26 -7.42 -30.09
N SER A 33 -33.35 -8.34 -29.12
CA SER A 33 -33.39 -7.99 -27.71
C SER A 33 -32.04 -7.41 -27.29
N SER A 34 -31.97 -6.08 -27.22
CA SER A 34 -30.84 -5.33 -26.64
C SER A 34 -30.77 -5.44 -25.10
N GLU A 35 -31.64 -6.24 -24.50
CA GLU A 35 -31.83 -6.40 -23.07
C GLU A 35 -31.23 -7.74 -22.62
N LEU A 36 -30.32 -7.69 -21.64
CA LEU A 36 -29.68 -8.85 -21.05
C LEU A 36 -30.67 -9.64 -20.19
N THR A 37 -30.60 -10.96 -20.24
CA THR A 37 -31.31 -11.85 -19.32
C THR A 37 -30.81 -11.70 -17.88
N THR A 38 -31.59 -12.17 -16.90
CA THR A 38 -31.21 -12.15 -15.47
C THR A 38 -29.90 -12.90 -15.19
N GLU A 39 -29.66 -14.00 -15.90
CA GLU A 39 -28.44 -14.80 -15.78
C GLU A 39 -27.22 -14.02 -16.32
N GLU A 40 -27.32 -13.45 -17.53
CA GLU A 40 -26.27 -12.61 -18.11
C GLU A 40 -25.98 -11.35 -17.27
N TRP A 41 -27.00 -10.77 -16.63
CA TRP A 41 -26.83 -9.68 -15.67
C TRP A 41 -26.02 -10.09 -14.44
N SER A 42 -26.29 -11.28 -13.88
CA SER A 42 -25.55 -11.83 -12.75
C SER A 42 -24.09 -12.11 -13.12
N ASP A 43 -23.88 -12.78 -14.25
CA ASP A 43 -22.54 -13.09 -14.77
C ASP A 43 -21.74 -11.82 -15.06
N ARG A 44 -22.37 -10.81 -15.65
CA ARG A 44 -21.76 -9.50 -15.86
C ARG A 44 -21.28 -8.88 -14.54
N ILE A 45 -22.13 -8.80 -13.53
CA ILE A 45 -21.77 -8.22 -12.22
C ILE A 45 -20.63 -9.02 -11.56
N PHE A 46 -20.63 -10.36 -11.71
CA PHE A 46 -19.58 -11.22 -11.18
C PHE A 46 -18.23 -11.01 -11.88
N LEU A 47 -18.24 -10.92 -13.22
CA LEU A 47 -17.04 -10.68 -14.03
C LEU A 47 -16.48 -9.26 -13.82
N GLU A 48 -17.34 -8.23 -13.76
CA GLU A 48 -16.95 -6.85 -13.44
C GLU A 48 -16.23 -6.80 -12.07
N ARG A 49 -16.80 -7.42 -11.02
CA ARG A 49 -16.17 -7.52 -9.69
C ARG A 49 -14.84 -8.27 -9.69
N GLN A 50 -14.66 -9.29 -10.53
CA GLN A 50 -13.36 -9.97 -10.66
C GLN A 50 -12.30 -9.03 -11.24
N VAL A 51 -12.63 -8.31 -12.32
CA VAL A 51 -11.73 -7.36 -12.98
C VAL A 51 -11.33 -6.24 -12.03
N GLU A 52 -12.29 -5.63 -11.32
CA GLU A 52 -12.03 -4.56 -10.35
C GLU A 52 -11.09 -5.00 -9.21
N ARG A 53 -11.22 -6.24 -8.75
CA ARG A 53 -10.45 -6.78 -7.60
C ARG A 53 -9.15 -7.45 -8.02
N ALA A 54 -8.92 -7.71 -9.30
CA ALA A 54 -7.77 -8.47 -9.81
C ALA A 54 -6.42 -7.87 -9.37
N PHE A 55 -6.27 -6.54 -9.46
CA PHE A 55 -5.07 -5.82 -9.00
C PHE A 55 -4.78 -6.10 -7.51
N TYR A 56 -5.77 -5.88 -6.66
CA TYR A 56 -5.64 -6.01 -5.21
C TYR A 56 -5.44 -7.49 -4.78
N ALA A 57 -6.14 -8.42 -5.41
CA ALA A 57 -5.97 -9.86 -5.17
C ALA A 57 -4.55 -10.34 -5.54
N ALA A 58 -4.05 -9.93 -6.71
CA ALA A 58 -2.68 -10.25 -7.13
C ALA A 58 -1.64 -9.65 -6.19
N ALA A 59 -1.84 -8.39 -5.75
CA ALA A 59 -0.95 -7.73 -4.81
C ALA A 59 -0.92 -8.42 -3.43
N LYS A 60 -2.07 -8.84 -2.89
CA LYS A 60 -2.12 -9.64 -1.65
C LYS A 60 -1.48 -11.02 -1.81
N ALA A 61 -1.64 -11.68 -2.96
CA ALA A 61 -0.95 -12.94 -3.24
C ALA A 61 0.59 -12.77 -3.28
N LEU A 62 1.08 -11.72 -3.95
CA LEU A 62 2.51 -11.36 -3.97
C LEU A 62 3.05 -11.05 -2.56
N LYS A 63 2.30 -10.29 -1.75
CA LYS A 63 2.62 -10.05 -0.34
C LYS A 63 2.72 -11.36 0.45
N ALA A 64 1.76 -12.26 0.29
CA ALA A 64 1.77 -13.56 0.98
C ALA A 64 2.94 -14.47 0.55
N LEU A 65 3.27 -14.50 -0.76
CA LEU A 65 4.44 -15.21 -1.29
C LEU A 65 5.75 -14.69 -0.70
N ARG A 66 5.88 -13.37 -0.58
CA ARG A 66 7.04 -12.69 0.03
C ARG A 66 7.15 -12.98 1.52
N ASP A 67 6.11 -12.63 2.28
CA ASP A 67 6.12 -12.63 3.74
C ASP A 67 6.27 -14.06 4.30
N ARG A 68 5.70 -15.07 3.63
CA ARG A 68 5.87 -16.51 3.98
C ARG A 68 7.09 -17.16 3.31
N ARG A 69 7.89 -16.40 2.55
CA ARG A 69 9.08 -16.84 1.80
C ARG A 69 8.87 -18.10 0.95
N LEU A 70 7.72 -18.19 0.26
CA LEU A 70 7.32 -19.38 -0.51
C LEU A 70 8.15 -19.60 -1.79
N TYR A 71 8.99 -18.63 -2.17
CA TYR A 71 9.95 -18.70 -3.27
C TYR A 71 11.25 -19.49 -2.92
N ARG A 72 11.54 -19.70 -1.63
CA ARG A 72 12.85 -20.12 -1.10
C ARG A 72 13.40 -21.46 -1.60
N SER A 73 12.56 -22.31 -2.20
CA SER A 73 12.96 -23.60 -2.77
C SER A 73 13.55 -23.50 -4.18
N THR A 74 13.38 -22.36 -4.85
CA THR A 74 13.77 -22.18 -6.26
C THR A 74 14.63 -20.94 -6.50
N HIS A 75 14.49 -19.90 -5.67
CA HIS A 75 15.21 -18.63 -5.81
C HIS A 75 15.69 -18.14 -4.44
N ALA A 76 16.86 -17.48 -4.41
CA ALA A 76 17.43 -16.93 -3.19
C ALA A 76 16.67 -15.67 -2.70
N THR A 77 16.18 -14.86 -3.63
CA THR A 77 15.45 -13.61 -3.37
C THR A 77 14.00 -13.70 -3.88
N PHE A 78 13.12 -12.85 -3.33
CA PHE A 78 11.74 -12.74 -3.80
C PHE A 78 11.66 -12.06 -5.17
N GLU A 79 12.59 -11.15 -5.40
CA GLU A 79 12.74 -10.29 -6.56
C GLU A 79 13.10 -11.10 -7.81
N ASP A 80 14.07 -12.01 -7.68
CA ASP A 80 14.47 -12.90 -8.78
C ASP A 80 13.36 -13.91 -9.08
N TYR A 81 12.64 -14.40 -8.07
CA TYR A 81 11.45 -15.24 -8.26
C TYR A 81 10.36 -14.50 -9.06
N CYS A 82 10.05 -13.26 -8.70
CA CYS A 82 9.03 -12.49 -9.42
C CYS A 82 9.46 -12.11 -10.84
N ARG A 83 10.75 -11.82 -11.06
CA ARG A 83 11.30 -11.57 -12.40
C ARG A 83 11.21 -12.82 -13.27
N SER A 84 11.63 -13.97 -12.73
CA SER A 84 11.65 -15.27 -13.42
C SER A 84 10.25 -15.81 -13.71
N ARG A 85 9.35 -15.80 -12.71
CA ARG A 85 8.03 -16.43 -12.80
C ARG A 85 6.94 -15.56 -13.44
N PHE A 86 6.99 -14.25 -13.24
CA PHE A 86 5.92 -13.32 -13.67
C PHE A 86 6.40 -12.22 -14.62
N GLY A 87 7.71 -12.15 -14.95
CA GLY A 87 8.27 -11.07 -15.75
C GLY A 87 8.27 -9.71 -15.06
N PHE A 88 7.99 -9.64 -13.76
CA PHE A 88 7.84 -8.38 -13.05
C PHE A 88 9.18 -7.78 -12.62
N THR A 89 9.31 -6.46 -12.75
CA THR A 89 10.44 -5.72 -12.17
C THR A 89 10.25 -5.56 -10.66
N HIS A 90 11.35 -5.53 -9.90
CA HIS A 90 11.33 -5.29 -8.45
C HIS A 90 10.49 -4.06 -8.08
N ARG A 91 10.67 -2.96 -8.81
CA ARG A 91 9.91 -1.71 -8.64
C ARG A 91 8.40 -1.92 -8.82
N HIS A 92 7.98 -2.70 -9.81
CA HIS A 92 6.56 -2.98 -10.04
C HIS A 92 5.96 -3.82 -8.89
N VAL A 93 6.64 -4.89 -8.48
CA VAL A 93 6.18 -5.75 -7.37
C VAL A 93 6.06 -4.96 -6.07
N ASN A 94 7.02 -4.10 -5.76
CA ASN A 94 6.97 -3.25 -4.57
C ASN A 94 5.78 -2.29 -4.58
N TYR A 95 5.49 -1.64 -5.71
CA TYR A 95 4.31 -0.78 -5.83
C TYR A 95 3.00 -1.57 -5.78
N LEU A 96 2.93 -2.78 -6.34
CA LEU A 96 1.75 -3.64 -6.20
C LEU A 96 1.48 -3.93 -4.71
N ILE A 97 2.48 -4.41 -3.98
CA ILE A 97 2.37 -4.73 -2.55
C ILE A 97 2.03 -3.49 -1.73
N ALA A 98 2.75 -2.38 -1.92
CA ALA A 98 2.47 -1.12 -1.21
C ALA A 98 1.05 -0.60 -1.52
N GLY A 99 0.61 -0.71 -2.77
CA GLY A 99 -0.74 -0.37 -3.19
C GLY A 99 -1.83 -1.20 -2.48
N SER A 100 -1.59 -2.48 -2.20
CA SER A 100 -2.55 -3.30 -1.42
C SER A 100 -2.73 -2.81 0.02
N LEU A 101 -1.69 -2.24 0.64
CA LEU A 101 -1.76 -1.65 1.98
C LEU A 101 -2.60 -0.37 1.98
N VAL A 102 -2.49 0.44 0.91
CA VAL A 102 -3.38 1.60 0.72
C VAL A 102 -4.83 1.15 0.58
N VAL A 103 -5.12 0.12 -0.23
CA VAL A 103 -6.49 -0.41 -0.36
C VAL A 103 -7.02 -0.94 0.98
N ASP A 104 -6.22 -1.68 1.75
CA ASP A 104 -6.58 -2.13 3.11
C ASP A 104 -6.92 -0.97 4.04
N ASN A 105 -6.11 0.09 4.02
CA ASN A 105 -6.35 1.29 4.83
C ASN A 105 -7.57 2.12 4.36
N LEU A 106 -7.89 2.10 3.05
CA LEU A 106 -9.10 2.71 2.49
C LEU A 106 -10.37 1.93 2.84
N MET A 107 -10.30 0.60 2.96
CA MET A 107 -11.40 -0.24 3.45
C MET A 107 -11.61 -0.16 4.97
N GLY A 108 -10.79 0.60 5.69
CA GLY A 108 -10.82 0.66 7.16
C GLY A 108 -10.29 -0.60 7.85
N THR A 109 -9.67 -1.54 7.11
CA THR A 109 -9.13 -2.79 7.66
C THR A 109 -7.76 -2.59 8.30
N ASN A 110 -7.67 -1.66 9.25
CA ASN A 110 -6.45 -1.42 10.02
C ASN A 110 -6.40 -2.37 11.23
N GLY A 111 -5.58 -3.43 11.14
CA GLY A 111 -4.95 -4.00 12.33
C GLY A 111 -5.38 -5.40 12.82
N SER A 112 -5.70 -6.36 11.95
CA SER A 112 -5.70 -7.79 12.36
C SER A 112 -4.28 -8.36 12.47
N GLN A 113 -3.47 -7.80 13.38
CA GLN A 113 -2.24 -8.39 13.94
C GLN A 113 -2.21 -8.23 15.46
N ILE A 114 -3.25 -8.76 16.09
CA ILE A 114 -3.43 -9.05 17.52
C ILE A 114 -4.29 -10.33 17.48
N GLU A 115 -3.96 -11.51 18.00
CA GLU A 115 -2.90 -11.98 18.91
C GLU A 115 -2.37 -13.34 18.43
N ASN A 116 -1.16 -13.72 18.86
CA ASN A 116 -0.84 -15.13 19.15
C ASN A 116 -0.03 -15.14 20.45
N SER A 117 -0.74 -15.02 21.56
CA SER A 117 -0.21 -15.19 22.91
C SER A 117 -0.13 -16.69 23.21
N ASP A 118 1.05 -17.28 23.06
CA ASP A 118 1.29 -18.68 23.44
C ASP A 118 1.13 -18.88 24.96
N LYS A 119 -0.09 -19.23 25.39
CA LYS A 119 -0.36 -19.84 26.70
C LYS A 119 -1.46 -20.90 26.64
N THR A 120 -1.01 -22.15 26.61
CA THR A 120 -1.45 -23.26 27.49
C THR A 120 -2.94 -23.37 27.88
N GLY A 121 -3.62 -24.46 27.52
CA GLY A 121 -4.88 -24.81 28.19
C GLY A 121 -5.75 -25.87 27.52
N THR A 122 -5.40 -27.16 27.66
CA THR A 122 -6.27 -28.29 27.31
C THR A 122 -7.50 -28.38 28.23
N ASN A 123 -8.72 -28.36 27.67
CA ASN A 123 -9.93 -29.17 28.01
C ASN A 123 -11.26 -28.39 27.85
N GLY A 124 -12.35 -29.10 27.47
CA GLY A 124 -13.73 -28.68 27.77
C GLY A 124 -14.77 -28.89 26.65
N SER A 125 -15.48 -30.02 26.71
CA SER A 125 -16.53 -30.48 25.78
C SER A 125 -17.86 -29.68 25.79
N GLN A 126 -18.80 -30.12 24.93
CA GLN A 126 -20.25 -29.77 24.76
C GLN A 126 -20.48 -28.69 23.68
N VAL A 127 -21.04 -28.98 22.49
CA VAL A 127 -22.20 -29.79 22.05
C VAL A 127 -23.53 -29.23 22.56
N GLU A 128 -24.23 -28.51 21.67
CA GLU A 128 -25.69 -28.60 21.48
C GLU A 128 -26.03 -28.21 20.03
N ASN A 129 -26.88 -29.01 19.37
CA ASN A 129 -27.46 -28.71 18.05
C ASN A 129 -28.82 -28.03 18.26
N LEU A 130 -29.30 -27.28 17.27
CA LEU A 130 -30.74 -27.16 16.98
C LEU A 130 -30.96 -26.71 15.53
N ASP A 131 -32.07 -27.16 14.96
CA ASP A 131 -32.27 -27.33 13.52
C ASP A 131 -33.25 -26.33 12.87
N GLU A 132 -33.47 -26.58 11.58
CA GLU A 132 -34.70 -26.33 10.79
C GLU A 132 -35.00 -24.96 10.13
N MET A 133 -34.88 -25.02 8.79
CA MET A 133 -35.72 -24.49 7.70
C MET A 133 -36.75 -23.36 7.95
N GLY A 134 -36.77 -22.42 6.98
CA GLY A 134 -37.93 -21.56 6.70
C GLY A 134 -37.87 -20.96 5.30
N THR A 135 -38.72 -21.46 4.38
CA THR A 135 -38.84 -20.95 3.00
C THR A 135 -39.88 -19.83 2.91
N ASN A 136 -39.58 -18.78 2.14
CA ASN A 136 -40.45 -17.89 1.34
C ASN A 136 -39.73 -16.52 1.17
N GLY A 137 -39.89 -15.75 0.10
CA GLY A 137 -40.86 -15.85 -0.98
C GLY A 137 -41.41 -14.45 -1.29
N SER A 138 -40.63 -13.66 -2.02
CA SER A 138 -40.97 -12.42 -2.74
C SER A 138 -42.00 -11.44 -2.14
N GLN A 139 -41.54 -10.26 -1.74
CA GLN A 139 -42.33 -9.02 -1.92
C GLN A 139 -41.42 -7.80 -2.12
N ILE A 140 -41.72 -7.02 -3.16
CA ILE A 140 -41.06 -5.75 -3.49
C ILE A 140 -41.92 -4.65 -2.89
N GLU A 141 -41.38 -3.87 -1.95
CA GLU A 141 -41.93 -2.59 -1.56
C GLU A 141 -40.85 -1.51 -1.74
N ASN A 142 -41.16 -0.50 -2.55
CA ASN A 142 -40.31 0.69 -2.69
C ASN A 142 -40.45 1.52 -1.42
N SER A 143 -39.34 1.75 -0.71
CA SER A 143 -39.24 2.79 0.32
C SER A 143 -38.11 3.75 -0.06
N ASP A 144 -38.50 4.98 -0.36
CA ASP A 144 -37.59 6.07 -0.71
C ASP A 144 -36.77 6.54 0.50
N GLU A 145 -35.58 7.06 0.18
CA GLU A 145 -34.78 7.98 1.00
C GLU A 145 -34.58 7.65 2.50
N THR A 146 -33.57 6.85 2.82
CA THR A 146 -32.52 7.25 3.79
C THR A 146 -31.31 6.32 3.75
N GLY A 147 -30.09 6.89 3.74
CA GLY A 147 -28.85 6.14 3.98
C GLY A 147 -28.20 5.54 2.73
N THR A 148 -27.41 6.36 2.01
CA THR A 148 -26.58 5.91 0.88
C THR A 148 -25.44 4.99 1.32
N ASN A 149 -25.72 3.69 1.49
CA ASN A 149 -24.70 2.63 1.42
C ASN A 149 -24.31 2.35 -0.05
N GLY A 150 -23.97 3.42 -0.79
CA GLY A 150 -23.36 3.31 -2.10
C GLY A 150 -21.97 2.70 -1.95
N SER A 151 -21.71 1.60 -2.66
CA SER A 151 -20.48 0.81 -2.63
C SER A 151 -19.24 1.68 -2.44
N GLN A 152 -18.52 1.47 -1.33
CA GLN A 152 -17.27 2.17 -1.00
C GLN A 152 -16.30 2.05 -2.20
N ILE A 153 -16.12 3.15 -2.94
CA ILE A 153 -15.44 3.13 -4.25
C ILE A 153 -13.97 2.83 -4.00
N LEU A 154 -13.50 1.65 -4.39
CA LEU A 154 -12.12 1.20 -4.19
C LEU A 154 -11.25 1.45 -5.43
N PRO A 155 -9.92 1.58 -5.25
CA PRO A 155 -8.99 1.61 -6.37
C PRO A 155 -8.97 0.29 -7.13
N THR A 156 -9.12 0.36 -8.44
CA THR A 156 -9.08 -0.79 -9.37
C THR A 156 -7.71 -0.98 -10.01
N SER A 157 -6.80 -0.02 -9.86
CA SER A 157 -5.48 -0.02 -10.51
C SER A 157 -4.36 0.53 -9.64
N GLU A 158 -3.18 -0.09 -9.75
CA GLU A 158 -1.93 0.35 -9.12
C GLU A 158 -1.62 1.85 -9.35
N ARG A 159 -1.96 2.38 -10.53
CA ARG A 159 -1.74 3.80 -10.88
C ARG A 159 -2.54 4.79 -10.03
N GLN A 160 -3.64 4.35 -9.43
CA GLN A 160 -4.49 5.17 -8.56
C GLN A 160 -3.95 5.22 -7.13
N VAL A 161 -3.35 4.13 -6.65
CA VAL A 161 -2.81 4.04 -5.29
C VAL A 161 -1.36 4.48 -5.19
N ARG A 162 -0.55 4.39 -6.26
CA ARG A 162 0.85 4.83 -6.25
C ARG A 162 1.07 6.25 -5.69
N PRO A 163 0.25 7.28 -6.04
CA PRO A 163 0.40 8.62 -5.46
C PRO A 163 0.10 8.68 -3.95
N LEU A 164 -0.74 7.76 -3.45
CA LEU A 164 -1.16 7.71 -2.04
C LEU A 164 -0.15 7.01 -1.13
N VAL A 165 0.66 6.08 -1.66
CA VAL A 165 1.69 5.32 -0.90
C VAL A 165 2.56 6.18 0.04
N PRO A 166 3.09 7.37 -0.34
CA PRO A 166 3.90 8.20 0.55
C PRO A 166 3.11 9.03 1.58
N LEU A 167 1.77 9.03 1.54
CA LEU A 167 0.94 9.78 2.50
C LEU A 167 0.66 8.97 3.77
N GLU A 168 0.42 9.68 4.88
CA GLU A 168 -0.01 9.06 6.13
C GLU A 168 -1.40 8.39 6.00
N PRO A 169 -1.72 7.33 6.77
CA PRO A 169 -2.94 6.54 6.59
C PRO A 169 -4.25 7.36 6.57
N GLU A 170 -4.35 8.41 7.38
CA GLU A 170 -5.51 9.31 7.39
C GLU A 170 -5.53 10.24 6.17
N GLN A 171 -4.37 10.74 5.74
CA GLN A 171 -4.23 11.55 4.53
C GLN A 171 -4.56 10.74 3.27
N GLN A 172 -4.24 9.44 3.23
CA GLN A 172 -4.63 8.53 2.14
C GLN A 172 -6.16 8.48 1.97
N ARG A 173 -6.90 8.27 3.08
CA ARG A 173 -8.37 8.30 3.07
C ARG A 173 -8.91 9.63 2.57
N GLN A 174 -8.42 10.74 3.12
CA GLN A 174 -8.89 12.08 2.74
C GLN A 174 -8.56 12.45 1.29
N ALA A 175 -7.39 12.06 0.79
CA ALA A 175 -6.99 12.28 -0.60
C ALA A 175 -7.84 11.45 -1.56
N TRP A 176 -8.11 10.18 -1.23
CA TRP A 176 -8.97 9.31 -2.02
C TRP A 176 -10.42 9.81 -2.05
N GLN A 177 -10.98 10.17 -0.90
CA GLN A 177 -12.34 10.69 -0.78
C GLN A 177 -12.53 11.96 -1.66
N LYS A 178 -11.60 12.92 -1.57
CA LYS A 178 -11.60 14.11 -2.43
C LYS A 178 -11.46 13.77 -3.92
N ALA A 179 -10.75 12.69 -4.27
CA ALA A 179 -10.60 12.26 -5.66
C ALA A 179 -11.90 11.65 -6.21
N VAL A 180 -12.60 10.86 -5.40
CA VAL A 180 -13.93 10.33 -5.72
C VAL A 180 -14.96 11.46 -5.88
N GLU A 181 -14.91 12.48 -5.01
CA GLU A 181 -15.75 13.68 -5.09
C GLU A 181 -15.50 14.47 -6.38
N LEU A 182 -14.23 14.76 -6.72
CA LEU A 182 -13.89 15.43 -7.99
C LEU A 182 -14.20 14.59 -9.24
N ALA A 183 -14.24 13.26 -9.11
CA ALA A 183 -14.67 12.35 -10.17
C ALA A 183 -16.21 12.21 -10.28
N GLY A 184 -16.98 12.95 -9.47
CA GLY A 184 -18.44 12.91 -9.47
C GLY A 184 -19.02 11.60 -8.97
N GLY A 185 -18.44 11.01 -7.93
CA GLY A 185 -18.88 9.73 -7.37
C GLY A 185 -18.52 8.53 -8.26
N LYS A 186 -17.48 8.65 -9.08
CA LYS A 186 -16.93 7.57 -9.92
C LYS A 186 -15.52 7.22 -9.49
N ILE A 187 -15.02 6.07 -9.95
CA ILE A 187 -13.63 5.64 -9.75
C ILE A 187 -12.69 6.72 -10.35
N PRO A 188 -11.84 7.39 -9.55
CA PRO A 188 -11.02 8.48 -10.05
C PRO A 188 -9.86 7.98 -10.93
N SER A 189 -9.51 8.76 -11.94
CA SER A 189 -8.29 8.52 -12.72
C SER A 189 -7.05 8.79 -11.87
N GLY A 190 -5.98 8.02 -12.08
CA GLY A 190 -4.71 8.21 -11.35
C GLY A 190 -4.11 9.62 -11.47
N ARG A 191 -4.46 10.38 -12.53
CA ARG A 191 -4.12 11.82 -12.63
C ARG A 191 -4.87 12.67 -11.61
N ILE A 192 -6.17 12.47 -11.44
CA ILE A 192 -7.00 13.20 -10.46
C ILE A 192 -6.48 12.95 -9.04
N VAL A 193 -6.11 11.70 -8.74
CA VAL A 193 -5.49 11.35 -7.45
C VAL A 193 -4.15 12.05 -7.28
N GLN A 194 -3.26 12.00 -8.28
CA GLN A 194 -1.96 12.69 -8.26
C GLN A 194 -2.12 14.21 -8.03
N ASP A 195 -3.01 14.87 -8.77
CA ASP A 195 -3.26 16.31 -8.63
C ASP A 195 -3.74 16.70 -7.22
N ILE A 196 -4.52 15.83 -6.55
CA ILE A 196 -4.94 16.04 -5.16
C ILE A 196 -3.79 15.78 -4.20
N VAL A 197 -3.01 14.72 -4.38
CA VAL A 197 -1.84 14.43 -3.55
C VAL A 197 -0.84 15.59 -3.61
N ASP A 198 -0.56 16.12 -4.80
CA ASP A 198 0.37 17.23 -4.94
C ASP A 198 -0.20 18.52 -4.32
N LYS A 199 -1.50 18.82 -4.49
CA LYS A 199 -2.15 19.92 -3.75
C LYS A 199 -2.12 19.75 -2.23
N ILE A 200 -2.25 18.51 -1.73
CA ILE A 200 -2.12 18.23 -0.29
C ILE A 200 -0.69 18.49 0.16
N ARG A 201 0.31 17.96 -0.55
CA ARG A 201 1.75 18.14 -0.24
C ARG A 201 2.18 19.60 -0.32
N GLU A 202 1.74 20.34 -1.34
CA GLU A 202 1.99 21.78 -1.47
C GLU A 202 1.34 22.58 -0.33
N ARG A 203 0.10 22.27 0.02
CA ARG A 203 -0.61 22.90 1.14
C ARG A 203 -0.02 22.54 2.51
N THR A 204 0.62 21.38 2.63
CA THR A 204 1.35 20.95 3.85
C THR A 204 2.85 21.20 3.77
N LYS A 205 3.34 22.05 2.85
CA LYS A 205 4.66 22.68 2.95
C LYS A 205 4.68 23.73 4.07
N VAL A 206 4.50 23.26 5.31
CA VAL A 206 5.15 23.92 6.44
C VAL A 206 6.65 23.71 6.22
N PRO A 207 7.46 24.77 6.07
CA PRO A 207 8.90 24.61 5.91
C PRO A 207 9.44 23.80 7.09
N ASN A 208 10.33 22.84 6.81
CA ASN A 208 11.01 22.12 7.88
C ASN A 208 11.69 23.17 8.79
N PRO A 209 11.36 23.22 10.10
CA PRO A 209 11.85 24.28 10.98
C PRO A 209 13.37 24.20 11.21
N TYR A 210 13.97 23.04 10.96
CA TYR A 210 15.36 22.74 11.22
C TYR A 210 16.31 23.28 10.13
N ARG A 211 17.52 23.65 10.56
CA ARG A 211 18.58 24.19 9.70
C ARG A 211 19.77 23.25 9.58
N LEU A 212 20.52 23.35 8.49
CA LEU A 212 21.82 22.67 8.36
C LEU A 212 22.78 23.15 9.45
N GLY A 213 23.47 22.21 10.10
CA GLY A 213 24.36 22.48 11.23
C GLY A 213 23.67 22.68 12.59
N GLU A 214 22.34 22.70 12.65
CA GLU A 214 21.61 22.79 13.92
C GLU A 214 21.75 21.48 14.72
N VAL A 215 21.83 21.61 16.04
CA VAL A 215 22.05 20.48 16.96
C VAL A 215 20.73 20.03 17.57
N CYS A 216 20.44 18.74 17.46
CA CYS A 216 19.18 18.14 17.88
C CYS A 216 19.40 16.90 18.74
N THR A 217 18.38 16.55 19.53
CA THR A 217 18.29 15.28 20.26
C THR A 217 17.29 14.33 19.62
N LEU A 218 17.64 13.04 19.60
CA LEU A 218 16.79 11.96 19.10
C LEU A 218 15.73 11.57 20.14
N LEU A 219 14.47 11.52 19.70
CA LEU A 219 13.31 11.10 20.48
C LEU A 219 12.75 9.78 19.91
N PRO A 220 13.09 8.61 20.51
CA PRO A 220 12.71 7.32 19.95
C PRO A 220 11.19 7.14 19.78
N LYS A 221 10.39 7.53 20.78
CA LYS A 221 8.93 7.32 20.82
C LYS A 221 8.58 5.92 20.30
N ASP A 222 7.91 5.85 19.15
CA ASP A 222 7.42 4.63 18.51
C ASP A 222 8.33 4.11 17.37
N ASN A 223 9.46 4.77 17.10
CA ASN A 223 10.40 4.36 16.05
C ASN A 223 11.34 3.23 16.54
N PRO A 224 11.25 2.01 15.99
CA PRO A 224 12.08 0.88 16.42
C PRO A 224 13.57 1.06 16.07
N GLU A 225 13.91 1.84 15.05
CA GLU A 225 15.30 2.10 14.62
C GLU A 225 16.07 2.98 15.63
N LEU A 226 15.34 3.76 16.44
CA LEU A 226 15.90 4.63 17.48
C LEU A 226 15.94 3.95 18.87
N LYS A 227 15.62 2.66 18.96
CA LYS A 227 15.59 1.94 20.24
C LYS A 227 16.96 1.94 20.91
N GLY A 228 17.03 2.45 22.14
CA GLY A 228 18.27 2.63 22.91
C GLY A 228 19.01 3.96 22.67
N ARG A 229 18.59 4.76 21.66
CA ARG A 229 19.18 6.06 21.30
C ARG A 229 18.50 7.27 21.95
N SER A 230 17.69 7.03 22.98
CA SER A 230 17.04 8.10 23.75
C SER A 230 18.06 9.05 24.37
N GLY A 231 17.92 10.34 24.10
CA GLY A 231 18.81 11.39 24.61
C GLY A 231 20.17 11.48 23.92
N CYS A 232 20.43 10.67 22.88
CA CYS A 232 21.58 10.92 22.02
C CYS A 232 21.36 12.22 21.23
N TRP A 233 22.42 13.01 21.08
CA TRP A 233 22.41 14.22 20.24
C TRP A 233 23.19 14.01 18.94
N GLY A 234 22.89 14.86 17.94
CA GLY A 234 23.54 14.87 16.65
C GLY A 234 23.35 16.20 15.91
N VAL A 235 24.09 16.36 14.82
CA VAL A 235 24.10 17.54 13.95
C VAL A 235 23.24 17.27 12.72
N ILE A 236 22.42 18.22 12.32
CA ILE A 236 21.65 18.11 11.07
C ILE A 236 22.57 18.32 9.85
N THR A 237 22.80 17.25 9.08
CA THR A 237 23.60 17.27 7.84
C THR A 237 22.74 17.36 6.58
N HIS A 238 21.46 16.99 6.65
CA HIS A 238 20.50 17.16 5.56
C HIS A 238 19.11 17.53 6.08
N VAL A 239 18.44 18.45 5.39
CA VAL A 239 17.07 18.90 5.67
C VAL A 239 16.18 18.53 4.47
N GLY A 240 15.30 17.56 4.66
CA GLY A 240 14.25 17.19 3.71
C GLY A 240 12.89 17.79 4.07
N ASP A 241 11.87 17.57 3.23
CA ASP A 241 10.53 18.17 3.40
C ASP A 241 9.87 17.84 4.76
N TYR A 242 10.02 16.59 5.24
CA TYR A 242 9.38 16.08 6.47
C TYR A 242 10.33 15.31 7.40
N SER A 243 11.62 15.32 7.10
CA SER A 243 12.67 14.56 7.79
C SER A 243 13.99 15.31 7.76
N CYS A 244 14.87 15.02 8.72
CA CYS A 244 16.27 15.44 8.68
C CYS A 244 17.17 14.21 8.77
N THR A 245 18.36 14.31 8.19
CA THR A 245 19.46 13.39 8.49
C THR A 245 20.30 14.03 9.59
N LEU A 246 20.45 13.31 10.70
CA LEU A 246 21.34 13.64 11.80
C LEU A 246 22.58 12.77 11.74
N GLU A 247 23.73 13.42 11.81
CA GLU A 247 25.01 12.78 12.10
C GLU A 247 25.19 12.73 13.63
N THR A 248 25.32 11.54 14.20
CA THR A 248 25.69 11.31 15.60
C THR A 248 27.16 10.88 15.68
N TRP A 249 27.67 10.69 16.90
CA TRP A 249 29.03 10.19 17.13
C TRP A 249 29.31 8.80 16.55
N ASP A 250 28.26 8.00 16.26
CA ASP A 250 28.39 6.60 15.84
C ASP A 250 27.77 6.27 14.47
N ALA A 251 26.75 7.01 14.03
CA ALA A 251 26.03 6.69 12.79
C ALA A 251 25.37 7.94 12.19
N GLU A 252 24.72 7.77 11.05
CA GLU A 252 23.77 8.74 10.50
C GLU A 252 22.35 8.18 10.62
N TYR A 253 21.41 9.04 11.01
CA TYR A 253 20.01 8.69 11.21
C TYR A 253 19.11 9.64 10.43
N THR A 254 18.40 9.13 9.42
CA THR A 254 17.35 9.89 8.73
C THR A 254 16.01 9.65 9.43
N VAL A 255 15.46 10.68 10.07
CA VAL A 255 14.28 10.58 10.93
C VAL A 255 13.25 11.67 10.62
N LYS A 256 11.97 11.39 10.86
CA LYS A 256 10.91 12.41 10.76
C LYS A 256 11.13 13.53 11.78
N ILE A 257 10.68 14.74 11.44
CA ILE A 257 10.73 15.96 12.29
C ILE A 257 10.18 15.71 13.71
N GLU A 258 9.15 14.86 13.86
CA GLU A 258 8.51 14.52 15.13
C GLU A 258 9.36 13.68 16.11
N HIS A 259 10.44 13.07 15.62
CA HIS A 259 11.45 12.34 16.39
C HIS A 259 12.68 13.20 16.73
N LEU A 260 12.62 14.49 16.44
CA LEU A 260 13.67 15.44 16.73
C LEU A 260 13.21 16.47 17.76
N LYS A 261 14.16 16.96 18.55
CA LYS A 261 14.00 18.13 19.39
C LYS A 261 15.24 19.01 19.26
N SER A 262 15.05 20.24 18.78
CA SER A 262 16.10 21.27 18.79
C SER A 262 16.61 21.49 20.21
N LEU A 263 17.91 21.77 20.33
CA LEU A 263 18.50 22.28 21.57
C LEU A 263 18.44 23.82 21.66
N GLU A 264 17.97 24.52 20.61
CA GLU A 264 17.85 25.98 20.55
C GLU A 264 19.17 26.71 20.87
N LEU A 265 20.30 26.08 20.52
CA LEU A 265 21.65 26.59 20.75
C LEU A 265 21.99 27.78 19.84
N LEU A 266 22.86 28.66 20.33
CA LEU A 266 23.42 29.76 19.55
C LEU A 266 24.40 29.23 18.49
N ASP A 267 24.67 30.02 17.43
CA ASP A 267 25.54 29.59 16.33
C ASP A 267 26.95 29.14 16.80
N ASN A 268 27.53 29.83 17.79
CA ASN A 268 28.82 29.45 18.39
C ASN A 268 28.76 28.10 19.12
N ASP A 269 27.67 27.85 19.84
CA ASP A 269 27.42 26.61 20.58
C ASP A 269 27.16 25.46 19.60
N CYS A 270 26.43 25.71 18.51
CA CYS A 270 26.28 24.78 17.39
C CYS A 270 27.63 24.43 16.75
N GLN A 271 28.50 25.42 16.49
CA GLN A 271 29.85 25.17 15.96
C GLN A 271 30.70 24.32 16.91
N PHE A 272 30.66 24.59 18.22
CA PHE A 272 31.34 23.76 19.21
C PHE A 272 30.85 22.32 19.18
N MET A 273 29.52 22.11 19.16
CA MET A 273 28.91 20.78 19.13
C MET A 273 29.21 20.05 17.81
N GLN A 274 29.28 20.73 16.67
CA GLN A 274 29.72 20.17 15.40
C GLN A 274 31.17 19.67 15.48
N GLN A 275 32.08 20.49 16.01
CA GLN A 275 33.48 20.09 16.21
C GLN A 275 33.58 18.91 17.17
N LEU A 276 32.82 18.90 18.27
CA LEU A 276 32.77 17.79 19.21
C LEU A 276 32.24 16.51 18.54
N CYS A 277 31.19 16.59 17.73
CA CYS A 277 30.66 15.43 17.00
C CYS A 277 31.72 14.82 16.09
N ALA A 278 32.40 15.66 15.28
CA ALA A 278 33.49 15.23 14.40
C ALA A 278 34.70 14.64 15.16
N ARG A 279 35.01 15.12 16.38
CA ARG A 279 36.03 14.50 17.26
C ARG A 279 35.63 13.09 17.69
N LEU A 280 34.39 12.92 18.16
CA LEU A 280 33.89 11.61 18.61
C LEU A 280 33.77 10.61 17.45
N ARG A 281 33.32 11.05 16.26
CA ARG A 281 33.27 10.21 15.06
C ARG A 281 34.63 9.68 14.65
N ARG A 282 35.66 10.54 14.59
CA ARG A 282 37.04 10.12 14.26
C ARG A 282 37.57 9.05 15.22
N LEU A 283 37.17 9.09 16.50
CA LEU A 283 37.49 8.04 17.48
C LEU A 283 36.67 6.76 17.25
N HIS A 284 35.38 6.89 16.91
CA HIS A 284 34.50 5.74 16.63
C HIS A 284 34.82 5.00 15.32
N GLU A 285 35.46 5.68 14.35
CA GLU A 285 35.84 5.09 13.06
C GLU A 285 37.15 4.27 13.14
N ILE A 286 37.84 4.25 14.29
CA ILE A 286 39.03 3.42 14.53
C ILE A 286 38.63 1.95 14.77
N GLU A 287 39.15 1.05 13.91
CA GLU A 287 38.85 -0.39 13.95
C GLU A 287 39.32 -1.11 15.23
N ASN A 288 40.50 -0.74 15.77
CA ASN A 288 41.14 -1.41 16.91
C ASN A 288 41.29 -0.45 18.11
N ARG A 289 40.16 0.10 18.57
CA ARG A 289 40.08 0.98 19.75
C ARG A 289 39.74 0.20 21.02
N ASP A 290 40.12 0.74 22.17
CA ASP A 290 39.75 0.21 23.48
C ASP A 290 38.26 0.46 23.79
N ILE A 291 37.62 -0.42 24.55
CA ILE A 291 36.22 -0.29 24.99
C ILE A 291 35.97 0.99 25.82
N ALA A 292 37.01 1.52 26.48
CA ALA A 292 36.96 2.82 27.15
C ALA A 292 36.65 3.98 26.19
N VAL A 293 37.05 3.88 24.91
CA VAL A 293 36.73 4.88 23.88
C VAL A 293 35.23 4.85 23.57
N ASP A 294 34.61 3.67 23.47
CA ASP A 294 33.16 3.55 23.29
C ASP A 294 32.39 4.11 24.49
N TRP A 295 32.87 3.91 25.72
CA TRP A 295 32.26 4.52 26.91
C TRP A 295 32.39 6.04 26.93
N LEU A 296 33.53 6.58 26.52
CA LEU A 296 33.76 8.02 26.41
C LEU A 296 32.82 8.64 25.36
N CYS A 297 32.76 8.04 24.16
CA CYS A 297 31.91 8.53 23.08
C CYS A 297 30.41 8.39 23.40
N LEU A 298 29.98 7.29 24.02
CA LEU A 298 28.61 7.10 24.50
C LEU A 298 28.24 8.10 25.61
N GLY A 299 29.17 8.39 26.52
CA GLY A 299 28.97 9.36 27.60
C GLY A 299 28.78 10.78 27.07
N LEU A 300 29.71 11.24 26.24
CA LEU A 300 29.66 12.58 25.64
C LEU A 300 28.53 12.72 24.61
N GLY A 301 28.27 11.68 23.82
CA GLY A 301 27.15 11.60 22.86
C GLY A 301 25.75 11.59 23.48
N LYS A 302 25.63 11.44 24.81
CA LYS A 302 24.39 11.59 25.59
C LYS A 302 24.37 12.86 26.46
N GLN A 303 25.36 13.73 26.33
CA GLN A 303 25.44 15.02 27.02
C GLN A 303 25.28 16.17 26.01
N PRO A 304 24.05 16.67 25.79
CA PRO A 304 23.78 17.79 24.89
C PRO A 304 24.18 19.14 25.53
N LEU A 305 25.46 19.31 25.85
CA LEU A 305 26.02 20.51 26.47
C LEU A 305 27.07 21.14 25.54
N PRO A 306 26.98 22.44 25.21
CA PRO A 306 27.90 23.12 24.30
C PRO A 306 29.25 23.48 24.95
N TYR A 307 29.71 22.66 25.90
CA TYR A 307 30.99 22.79 26.55
C TYR A 307 31.42 21.44 27.14
N LEU A 308 32.73 21.23 27.25
CA LEU A 308 33.32 20.15 28.03
C LEU A 308 33.88 20.71 29.33
N SER A 309 33.74 19.98 30.43
CA SER A 309 34.49 20.29 31.65
C SER A 309 36.00 20.08 31.43
N PRO A 310 36.88 20.72 32.22
CA PRO A 310 38.33 20.57 32.06
C PRO A 310 38.82 19.11 32.12
N LEU A 311 38.14 18.26 32.90
CA LEU A 311 38.44 16.83 32.96
C LEU A 311 38.00 16.08 31.70
N GLN A 312 36.83 16.41 31.14
CA GLN A 312 36.33 15.77 29.91
C GLN A 312 37.17 16.17 28.69
N GLU A 313 37.52 17.44 28.55
CA GLU A 313 38.41 17.89 27.48
C GLU A 313 39.78 17.24 27.60
N LYS A 314 40.33 17.13 28.83
CA LYS A 314 41.59 16.41 29.04
C LYS A 314 41.49 14.93 28.68
N LEU A 315 40.46 14.21 29.16
CA LEU A 315 40.29 12.79 28.85
C LEU A 315 40.12 12.55 27.34
N LEU A 316 39.35 13.42 26.66
CA LEU A 316 39.19 13.35 25.21
C LEU A 316 40.50 13.66 24.47
N ALA A 317 41.25 14.67 24.92
CA ALA A 317 42.54 15.03 24.37
C ALA A 317 43.61 13.93 24.52
N ASP A 318 43.71 13.34 25.72
CA ASP A 318 44.66 12.26 26.03
C ASP A 318 44.34 11.03 25.15
N VAL A 319 43.05 10.67 25.00
CA VAL A 319 42.61 9.59 24.10
C VAL A 319 42.85 9.91 22.61
N GLU A 320 42.55 11.12 22.15
CA GLU A 320 42.86 11.57 20.79
C GLU A 320 44.37 11.47 20.49
N GLN A 321 45.23 11.75 21.48
CA GLN A 321 46.68 11.68 21.34
C GLN A 321 47.19 10.23 21.25
N GLU A 322 46.69 9.31 22.09
CA GLU A 322 47.06 7.88 22.03
C GLU A 322 46.74 7.24 20.66
N TYR A 323 45.68 7.70 19.99
CA TYR A 323 45.31 7.27 18.64
C TYR A 323 45.87 8.14 17.50
N GLY A 324 46.71 9.14 17.80
CA GLY A 324 47.36 9.97 16.78
C GLY A 324 46.41 10.89 15.98
N LEU A 325 45.28 11.29 16.57
CA LEU A 325 44.27 12.16 15.95
C LEU A 325 44.47 13.67 16.19
N ARG A 326 45.59 14.05 16.82
CA ARG A 326 45.85 15.39 17.38
C ARG A 326 47.23 15.94 17.05
#